data_AF-A0A1B8PIM6-F1
#
_entry.id   AF-A0A1B8PIM6-F1
#
_cell.length_a   1.000
_cell.length_b   1.000
_cell.length_c   1.000
_cell.angle_alpha   90.00
_cell.angle_beta   90.00
_cell.angle_gamma   90.00
#
_symmetry.space_group_name_H-M   'P 1'
#
loop_
_entity.id
_entity.type
_entity.pdbx_description
1 polymer ?
#
loop_
_entity_poly.entity_id
_entity_poly.type
_entity_poly.pdbx_seq_one_letter_code
_entity_poly.pdbx_strand_id
1 'polypeptide(L)'
;MNNSITLNQNQLNDLVANITKAFINTLTSHKETQTVTPTFAVDENQEKKMANAWKTASTTAVSFWTLEQYDWKPLRKWCQDRNLEIEKEMVNGLQINSYPAQAWLEVYGIVLGKFAC
;
A
#
# COMPACT_ATOMS: atom_id res chain seq x y z
N MET A 1 -37.69 -30.62 -20.78
CA MET A 1 -36.51 -30.98 -21.60
C MET A 1 -35.33 -30.23 -21.02
N ASN A 2 -34.41 -30.93 -20.35
CA ASN A 2 -33.23 -30.31 -19.74
C ASN A 2 -32.06 -30.43 -20.72
N ASN A 3 -31.80 -29.37 -21.47
CA ASN A 3 -30.64 -29.30 -22.36
C ASN A 3 -29.39 -29.08 -21.51
N SER A 4 -28.73 -30.18 -21.14
CA SER A 4 -27.41 -30.12 -20.51
C SER A 4 -26.38 -29.90 -21.61
N ILE A 5 -25.69 -28.76 -21.58
CA ILE A 5 -24.59 -28.46 -22.50
C ILE A 5 -23.35 -29.17 -21.96
N THR A 6 -22.93 -30.24 -22.62
CA THR A 6 -21.70 -30.96 -22.29
C THR A 6 -20.53 -30.30 -23.01
N LEU A 7 -19.65 -29.63 -22.26
CA LEU A 7 -18.42 -29.06 -22.80
C LEU A 7 -17.34 -30.15 -22.87
N ASN A 8 -16.61 -30.20 -23.97
CA ASN A 8 -15.44 -31.07 -24.08
C ASN A 8 -14.25 -30.51 -23.27
N GLN A 9 -13.24 -31.33 -23.00
CA GLN A 9 -12.10 -30.97 -22.14
C GLN A 9 -11.35 -29.72 -22.66
N ASN A 10 -11.26 -29.55 -23.98
CA ASN A 10 -10.58 -28.40 -24.58
C ASN A 10 -11.38 -27.12 -24.36
N GLN A 11 -12.70 -27.16 -24.54
CA GLN A 11 -13.60 -26.04 -24.26
C GLN A 11 -13.58 -25.64 -22.79
N LEU A 12 -13.46 -26.61 -21.88
CA LEU A 12 -13.31 -26.33 -20.45
C LEU A 12 -11.98 -25.64 -20.15
N ASN A 13 -10.89 -26.11 -20.74
CA ASN A 13 -9.56 -25.53 -20.55
C ASN A 13 -9.49 -24.09 -21.11
N ASP A 14 -10.08 -23.84 -22.28
CA ASP A 14 -10.16 -22.51 -22.88
C ASP A 14 -10.97 -21.53 -22.02
N LEU A 15 -12.08 -22.01 -21.45
CA LEU A 15 -12.91 -21.22 -20.53
C LEU A 15 -12.12 -20.86 -19.26
N VAL A 16 -11.44 -21.83 -18.66
CA VAL A 16 -10.59 -21.61 -17.47
C VAL A 16 -9.47 -20.61 -17.80
N ALA A 17 -8.81 -20.75 -18.95
CA ALA A 17 -7.74 -19.85 -19.37
C ALA A 17 -8.24 -18.41 -19.57
N ASN A 18 -9.41 -18.23 -20.20
CA ASN A 18 -9.99 -16.92 -20.44
C ASN A 18 -10.49 -16.26 -19.16
N ILE A 19 -11.14 -17.01 -18.25
CA ILE A 19 -11.55 -16.49 -16.93
C ILE A 19 -10.33 -16.10 -16.10
N THR A 20 -9.28 -16.93 -16.11
CA THR A 20 -8.03 -16.64 -15.38
C THR A 20 -7.36 -15.37 -15.90
N LYS A 21 -7.27 -15.20 -17.23
CA LYS A 21 -6.75 -13.97 -17.85
C LYS A 21 -7.60 -12.75 -17.51
N ALA A 22 -8.93 -12.87 -17.58
CA ALA A 22 -9.83 -11.77 -17.24
C ALA A 22 -9.67 -11.36 -15.76
N PHE A 23 -9.61 -12.33 -14.84
CA PHE A 23 -9.41 -12.06 -13.42
C PHE A 23 -8.05 -11.42 -13.13
N ILE A 24 -6.97 -11.92 -13.74
CA ILE A 24 -5.63 -11.31 -13.64
C ILE A 24 -5.63 -9.90 -14.21
N ASN A 25 -6.27 -9.66 -15.36
CA ASN A 25 -6.36 -8.34 -15.95
C ASN A 25 -7.19 -7.38 -15.09
N THR A 26 -8.26 -7.83 -14.45
CA THR A 26 -9.03 -7.03 -13.49
C THR A 26 -8.19 -6.72 -12.25
N LEU A 27 -7.47 -7.69 -11.70
CA LEU A 27 -6.55 -7.47 -10.58
C LEU A 27 -5.39 -6.53 -10.95
N THR A 28 -4.90 -6.61 -12.18
CA THR A 28 -3.78 -5.78 -12.69
C THR A 28 -4.26 -4.39 -13.10
N SER A 29 -5.47 -4.26 -13.64
CA SER A 29 -6.10 -2.98 -13.99
C SER A 29 -6.49 -2.18 -12.74
N HIS A 30 -6.84 -2.84 -11.63
CA HIS A 30 -6.94 -2.19 -10.32
C HIS A 30 -5.58 -2.01 -9.62
N LYS A 31 -4.48 -2.48 -10.22
CA LYS A 31 -3.09 -2.39 -9.74
C LYS A 31 -2.17 -1.68 -10.75
N GLU A 32 -2.68 -0.74 -11.54
CA GLU A 32 -1.83 0.33 -12.11
C GLU A 32 -1.44 1.35 -11.02
N THR A 33 -1.05 0.81 -9.87
CA THR A 33 -0.28 1.42 -8.79
C THR A 33 0.61 0.29 -8.29
N GLN A 34 1.67 0.04 -9.07
CA GLN A 34 2.92 -0.61 -8.71
C GLN A 34 2.86 -1.61 -7.53
N THR A 35 2.60 -2.89 -7.81
CA THR A 35 3.04 -3.95 -6.89
C THR A 35 4.55 -4.14 -7.01
N VAL A 36 5.30 -3.47 -6.16
CA VAL A 36 6.49 -4.10 -5.59
C VAL A 36 5.95 -4.96 -4.45
N THR A 37 5.92 -6.28 -4.61
CA THR A 37 5.68 -7.19 -3.48
C THR A 37 6.88 -7.05 -2.55
N PRO A 38 6.78 -6.50 -1.33
CA PRO A 38 7.87 -6.65 -0.38
C PRO A 38 7.77 -8.08 0.14
N THR A 39 8.66 -8.95 -0.33
CA THR A 39 9.00 -10.17 0.41
C THR A 39 9.41 -9.72 1.80
N PHE A 40 8.67 -10.17 2.82
CA PHE A 40 8.95 -9.96 4.23
C PHE A 40 10.21 -10.73 4.63
N ALA A 41 11.37 -10.27 4.16
CA ALA A 41 12.63 -10.47 4.84
C ALA A 41 12.94 -9.11 5.46
N VAL A 42 12.85 -9.02 6.79
CA VAL A 42 13.44 -7.91 7.54
C VAL A 42 14.95 -8.05 7.33
N ASP A 43 15.44 -7.47 6.24
CA ASP A 43 16.86 -7.32 5.96
C ASP A 43 17.43 -6.47 7.11
N GLU A 44 18.50 -6.91 7.76
CA GLU A 44 19.21 -6.18 8.82
C GLU A 44 19.61 -4.76 8.38
N ASN A 45 19.59 -4.49 7.07
CA ASN A 45 19.77 -3.18 6.45
C ASN A 45 18.58 -2.20 6.66
N GLN A 46 17.37 -2.70 6.93
CA GLN A 46 16.16 -1.87 7.06
C GLN A 46 16.14 -1.14 8.40
N GLU A 47 16.56 -1.79 9.50
CA GLU A 47 16.77 -1.12 10.81
C GLU A 47 17.82 0.00 10.70
N LYS A 48 18.92 -0.22 9.98
CA LYS A 48 19.95 0.80 9.74
C LYS A 48 19.42 1.97 8.91
N LYS A 49 18.52 1.73 7.94
CA LYS A 49 17.82 2.79 7.20
C LYS A 49 16.85 3.58 8.09
N MET A 50 16.24 2.94 9.10
CA MET A 50 15.38 3.62 10.07
C MET A 50 16.15 4.48 11.08
N ALA A 51 17.44 4.22 11.31
CA ALA A 51 18.26 5.02 12.23
C ALA A 51 18.42 6.49 11.78
N ASN A 52 18.32 6.78 10.47
CA ASN A 52 18.35 8.13 9.90
C ASN A 52 16.99 8.58 9.32
N ALA A 53 15.93 7.82 9.59
CA ALA A 53 14.58 8.10 9.11
C ALA A 53 13.95 9.31 9.79
N TRP A 54 13.01 9.95 9.10
CA TRP A 54 12.11 10.89 9.77
C TRP A 54 11.21 10.15 10.74
N LYS A 55 11.03 10.71 11.93
CA LYS A 55 10.21 10.10 12.99
C LYS A 55 8.74 10.03 12.58
N THR A 56 8.27 11.06 11.90
CA THR A 56 6.90 11.23 11.44
C THR A 56 6.90 11.82 10.02
N ALA A 57 5.80 11.62 9.30
CA ALA A 57 5.55 12.28 8.01
C ALA A 57 4.05 12.44 7.77
N SER A 58 3.68 13.52 7.08
CA SER A 58 2.32 13.74 6.61
C SER A 58 2.05 12.94 5.34
N THR A 59 0.77 12.68 5.04
CA THR A 59 0.39 12.01 3.78
C THR A 59 0.84 12.83 2.57
N THR A 60 0.74 14.15 2.63
CA THR A 60 1.24 15.05 1.57
C THR A 60 2.74 14.89 1.32
N ALA A 61 3.55 14.81 2.37
CA ALA A 61 4.99 14.67 2.23
C ALA A 61 5.38 13.33 1.59
N VAL A 62 4.79 12.23 2.07
CA VAL A 62 5.05 10.89 1.51
C VAL A 62 4.55 10.81 0.07
N SER A 63 3.34 11.35 -0.21
CA SER A 63 2.79 11.41 -1.56
C SER A 63 3.66 12.18 -2.55
N PHE A 64 4.34 13.24 -2.09
CA PHE A 64 5.27 13.98 -2.93
C PHE A 64 6.51 13.15 -3.30
N TRP A 65 7.05 12.34 -2.39
CA TRP A 65 8.25 11.53 -2.70
C TRP A 65 7.96 10.25 -3.46
N THR A 66 6.84 9.58 -3.17
CA THR A 66 6.49 8.33 -3.84
C THR A 66 5.71 8.55 -5.14
N LEU A 67 5.22 9.78 -5.36
CA LEU A 67 4.32 10.13 -6.47
C LEU A 67 3.00 9.36 -6.43
N GLU A 68 2.59 8.88 -5.26
CA GLU A 68 1.36 8.14 -5.02
C GLU A 68 0.47 8.83 -3.98
N GLN A 69 -0.85 8.56 -4.00
CA GLN A 69 -1.80 9.15 -3.04
C GLN A 69 -2.10 8.18 -1.90
N TYR A 70 -2.08 8.68 -0.65
CA TYR A 70 -2.39 7.87 0.53
C TYR A 70 -3.56 8.45 1.33
N ASP A 71 -4.46 7.58 1.77
CA ASP A 71 -5.54 7.96 2.71
C ASP A 71 -4.95 8.13 4.12
N TRP A 72 -5.35 9.20 4.81
CA TRP A 72 -4.92 9.44 6.18
C TRP A 72 -5.72 8.64 7.20
N LYS A 73 -6.93 8.17 6.87
CA LYS A 73 -7.82 7.49 7.82
C LYS A 73 -7.22 6.20 8.39
N PRO A 74 -6.58 5.31 7.60
CA PRO A 74 -5.96 4.10 8.13
C PRO A 74 -4.82 4.40 9.12
N LEU A 75 -4.01 5.41 8.83
CA LEU A 75 -2.93 5.86 9.71
C LEU A 75 -3.47 6.45 11.02
N ARG A 76 -4.52 7.28 10.94
CA ARG A 76 -5.19 7.81 12.14
C ARG A 76 -5.76 6.69 12.99
N LYS A 77 -6.45 5.73 12.37
CA LYS A 77 -6.99 4.57 13.08
C LYS A 77 -5.88 3.79 13.78
N TRP A 78 -4.76 3.55 13.09
CA TRP A 78 -3.61 2.85 13.66
C TRP A 78 -3.07 3.53 14.93
N CYS A 79 -2.97 4.87 14.93
CA CYS A 79 -2.58 5.63 16.12
C CYS A 79 -3.63 5.54 17.24
N GLN A 80 -4.92 5.67 16.89
CA GLN A 80 -6.02 5.59 17.86
C GLN A 80 -6.10 4.23 18.53
N ASP A 81 -5.98 3.14 17.77
CA ASP A 81 -6.00 1.77 18.28
C ASP A 81 -4.83 1.50 19.26
N ARG A 82 -3.78 2.34 19.25
CA ARG A 82 -2.59 2.26 20.11
C ARG A 82 -2.50 3.39 21.15
N ASN A 83 -3.52 4.23 21.29
CA ASN A 83 -3.51 5.43 22.14
C ASN A 83 -2.29 6.34 21.90
N LEU A 84 -1.85 6.47 20.65
CA LEU A 84 -0.76 7.35 20.26
C LEU A 84 -1.27 8.73 19.87
N GLU A 85 -0.57 9.76 20.36
CA GLU A 85 -0.82 11.13 19.93
C GLU A 85 -0.32 11.34 18.50
N ILE A 86 -1.13 12.03 17.68
CA ILE A 86 -0.80 12.38 16.30
C ILE A 86 -0.26 13.80 16.31
N GLU A 87 0.96 13.98 15.80
CA GLU A 87 1.56 15.29 15.62
C GLU A 87 0.76 16.11 14.61
N LYS A 88 0.54 17.40 14.92
CA LYS A 88 -0.24 18.31 14.08
C LYS A 88 0.54 19.58 13.86
N GLU A 89 0.63 19.99 12.61
CA GLU A 89 1.28 21.23 12.19
C GLU A 89 0.28 22.11 11.44
N MET A 90 0.39 23.43 11.60
CA MET A 90 -0.39 24.39 10.82
C MET A 90 0.46 24.90 9.66
N VAL A 91 0.08 24.55 8.43
CA VAL A 91 0.77 24.99 7.21
C VAL A 91 -0.22 25.78 6.37
N ASN A 92 0.06 27.06 6.11
CA ASN A 92 -0.80 27.95 5.31
C ASN A 92 -2.26 27.99 5.78
N GLY A 93 -2.50 27.93 7.09
CA GLY A 93 -3.84 27.94 7.68
C GLY A 93 -4.56 26.59 7.64
N LEU A 94 -3.93 25.55 7.10
CA LEU A 94 -4.44 24.17 7.10
C LEU A 94 -3.74 23.34 8.16
N GLN A 95 -4.51 22.55 8.90
CA GLN A 95 -3.97 21.59 9.85
C GLN A 95 -3.54 20.32 9.11
N ILE A 96 -2.26 20.01 9.18
CA ILE A 96 -1.66 18.81 8.61
C ILE A 96 -1.28 17.86 9.75
N ASN A 97 -1.69 16.60 9.62
CA ASN A 97 -1.31 15.55 10.56
C ASN A 97 -0.04 14.84 10.06
N SER A 98 0.88 14.57 10.97
CA SER A 98 2.06 13.75 10.75
C SER A 98 1.94 12.44 11.53
N TYR A 99 2.14 11.34 10.82
CA TYR A 99 1.99 9.98 11.36
C TYR A 99 3.37 9.34 11.57
N PRO A 100 3.54 8.53 12.62
CA PRO A 100 4.83 7.94 12.96
C PRO A 100 5.30 6.95 11.89
N ALA A 101 6.62 6.80 11.76
CA ALA A 101 7.24 5.87 10.81
C ALA A 101 6.70 4.44 10.93
N GLN A 102 6.41 3.99 12.16
CA GLN A 102 5.83 2.67 12.40
C GLN A 102 4.43 2.52 11.79
N ALA A 103 3.60 3.57 11.82
CA ALA A 103 2.30 3.55 11.17
C ALA A 103 2.45 3.43 9.65
N TRP A 104 3.37 4.18 9.05
CA TRP A 104 3.66 4.11 7.63
C TRP A 104 4.14 2.72 7.19
N LEU A 105 4.98 2.09 8.01
CA LEU A 105 5.47 0.74 7.75
C LEU A 105 4.35 -0.30 7.88
N GLU A 106 3.58 -0.30 8.97
CA GLU A 106 2.56 -1.32 9.22
C GLU A 106 1.32 -1.19 8.34
N VAL A 107 0.93 0.05 7.99
CA VAL A 107 -0.28 0.31 7.19
C VAL A 107 0.01 0.21 5.69
N TYR A 108 1.15 0.74 5.24
CA TYR A 108 1.46 0.90 3.81
C TYR A 108 2.75 0.21 3.36
N GLY A 109 3.55 -0.36 4.27
CA GLY A 109 4.85 -0.94 3.93
C GLY A 109 5.92 0.12 3.61
N ILE A 110 5.69 1.38 3.99
CA ILE A 110 6.58 2.50 3.65
C ILE A 110 7.56 2.74 4.79
N VAL A 111 8.85 2.64 4.48
CA VAL A 111 9.92 3.10 5.37
C VAL A 111 10.14 4.58 5.10
N LEU A 112 9.83 5.42 6.10
CA LEU A 112 10.24 6.82 6.05
C LEU A 112 11.78 6.86 6.00
N GLY A 113 12.35 7.49 4.99
CA GLY A 113 13.80 7.63 4.87
C GLY A 113 14.14 9.08 4.65
N LYS A 114 15.25 9.55 5.26
CA LYS A 114 15.90 10.76 4.76
C LYS A 114 16.64 10.33 3.50
N PHE A 115 16.10 10.62 2.33
CA PHE A 115 16.90 10.53 1.10
C PHE A 115 18.06 11.50 1.29
N ALA A 116 19.28 10.97 1.40
CA ALA A 116 20.47 11.79 1.39
C ALA A 116 20.52 12.47 0.01
N CYS A 117 20.40 13.79 0.00
CA CYS A 117 20.75 14.61 -1.15
C CYS A 117 22.25 14.50 -1.44
#